data_AF-A0A1B6LXM7-F1
#
_entry.id   AF-A0A1B6LXM7-F1
#
_cell.length_a   1.000
_cell.length_b   1.000
_cell.length_c   1.000
_cell.angle_alpha   90.00
_cell.angle_beta   90.00
_cell.angle_gamma   90.00
#
_symmetry.space_group_name_H-M   'P 1'
#
loop_
_entity.id
_entity.type
_entity.pdbx_description
1 polymer ?
#
loop_
_entity_poly.entity_id
_entity_poly.type
_entity_poly.pdbx_seq_one_letter_code
_entity_poly.pdbx_strand_id
1 'polypeptide(L)'
;LALSSSPPPASPTGTLEQRLDIVRRILSEVPLIDGHNDLPWNIRSFVHNQLALFNFSSDLTEVEPWSRSNWSHTDLPRLRAGHVGAQFWSAYVPCGSQYGDAVQITMEQ
;
A
#
# COMPACT_ATOMS: atom_id res chain seq x y z
N LEU A 1 -9.72 -29.10 -35.88
CA LEU A 1 -9.59 -27.82 -35.14
C LEU A 1 -8.30 -27.89 -34.33
N ALA A 2 -7.19 -27.41 -34.89
CA ALA A 2 -5.91 -27.34 -34.17
C ALA A 2 -5.89 -26.04 -33.36
N LEU A 3 -5.74 -26.16 -32.04
CA LEU A 3 -5.55 -25.02 -31.15
C LEU A 3 -4.15 -24.45 -31.43
N SER A 4 -4.11 -23.27 -32.04
CA SER A 4 -2.89 -22.48 -32.20
C SER A 4 -2.38 -22.08 -30.81
N SER A 5 -1.29 -22.69 -30.36
CA SER A 5 -0.57 -22.27 -29.16
C SER A 5 0.10 -20.92 -29.41
N SER A 6 -0.28 -19.90 -28.66
CA SER A 6 0.39 -18.60 -28.65
C SER A 6 1.88 -18.77 -28.29
N PRO A 7 2.81 -18.07 -28.96
CA PRO A 7 4.21 -18.12 -28.57
C PRO A 7 4.39 -17.57 -27.14
N PRO A 8 5.36 -18.09 -26.37
CA PRO A 8 5.67 -17.56 -25.05
C PRO A 8 6.07 -16.08 -25.17
N PRO A 9 5.67 -15.23 -24.20
CA PRO A 9 6.05 -13.83 -24.22
C PRO A 9 7.58 -13.72 -24.26
N ALA A 10 8.09 -12.87 -25.17
CA ALA A 10 9.52 -12.64 -25.30
C ALA A 10 10.09 -12.15 -23.97
N SER A 11 11.25 -12.68 -23.58
CA SER A 11 11.95 -12.23 -22.38
C SER A 11 12.17 -10.71 -22.44
N PRO A 12 11.90 -9.98 -21.35
CA PRO A 12 12.04 -8.54 -21.34
C PRO A 12 13.49 -8.15 -21.67
N THR A 13 13.65 -7.40 -22.76
CA THR A 13 14.94 -7.02 -23.33
C THR A 13 15.61 -5.95 -22.45
N GLY A 14 16.93 -6.03 -22.26
CA GLY A 14 17.72 -5.08 -21.46
C GLY A 14 18.17 -5.56 -20.08
N THR A 15 19.02 -4.80 -19.40
CA THR A 15 19.47 -5.06 -18.01
C THR A 15 18.38 -4.72 -16.99
N LEU A 16 18.55 -5.13 -15.73
CA LEU A 16 17.59 -4.79 -14.66
C LEU A 16 17.47 -3.27 -14.48
N GLU A 17 18.59 -2.57 -14.51
CA GLU A 17 18.71 -1.13 -14.35
C GLU A 17 17.93 -0.42 -15.47
N GLN A 18 18.13 -0.84 -16.72
CA GLN A 18 17.40 -0.31 -17.87
C GLN A 18 15.88 -0.50 -17.73
N ARG A 19 15.44 -1.67 -17.22
CA ARG A 19 14.02 -1.93 -16.97
C ARG A 19 13.47 -1.04 -15.85
N LEU A 20 14.23 -0.87 -14.77
CA LEU A 20 13.81 0.00 -13.65
C LEU A 20 13.73 1.47 -14.07
N ASP A 21 14.64 1.94 -14.93
CA ASP A 21 14.59 3.31 -15.46
C ASP A 21 13.36 3.56 -16.32
N ILE A 22 12.96 2.56 -17.13
CA ILE A 22 11.70 2.60 -17.89
C ILE A 22 10.51 2.69 -16.93
N VAL A 23 10.47 1.84 -15.89
CA VAL A 23 9.39 1.83 -14.89
C VAL A 23 9.30 3.17 -14.16
N ARG A 24 10.43 3.72 -13.69
CA ARG A 24 10.45 5.03 -13.01
C ARG A 24 9.95 6.15 -13.90
N ARG A 25 10.36 6.17 -15.18
CA ARG A 25 9.88 7.16 -16.14
C ARG A 25 8.38 7.07 -16.33
N ILE A 26 7.85 5.85 -16.55
CA ILE A 26 6.41 5.63 -16.68
C ILE A 26 5.68 6.13 -15.43
N LEU A 27 6.09 5.69 -14.24
CA LEU A 27 5.41 6.07 -13.00
C LEU A 27 5.56 7.55 -12.62
N SER A 28 6.56 8.26 -13.17
CA SER A 28 6.66 9.71 -13.04
C SER A 28 5.61 10.48 -13.86
N GLU A 29 5.14 9.89 -14.97
CA GLU A 29 4.12 10.47 -15.86
C GLU A 29 2.71 9.97 -15.51
N VAL A 30 2.59 8.69 -15.15
CA VAL A 30 1.35 8.01 -14.76
C VAL A 30 1.52 7.33 -13.40
N PRO A 31 1.41 8.09 -12.29
CA PRO A 31 1.56 7.55 -10.95
C PRO A 31 0.61 6.39 -10.66
N LEU A 32 1.06 5.45 -9.82
CA LEU A 32 0.26 4.30 -9.42
C LEU A 32 -0.97 4.75 -8.61
N ILE A 33 -2.12 4.15 -8.92
CA ILE A 33 -3.34 4.24 -8.10
C ILE A 33 -3.51 2.87 -7.43
N ASP A 34 -3.29 2.81 -6.13
CA ASP A 34 -3.47 1.58 -5.35
C ASP A 34 -4.90 1.51 -4.79
N GLY A 35 -5.51 0.32 -4.89
CA GLY A 35 -6.92 0.10 -4.59
C GLY A 35 -7.22 -0.30 -3.15
N HIS A 36 -6.22 -0.64 -2.33
CA HIS A 36 -6.45 -1.14 -0.97
C HIS A 36 -5.20 -1.03 -0.08
N ASN A 37 -5.25 -0.14 0.91
CA ASN A 37 -4.17 -0.01 1.92
C ASN A 37 -4.75 0.10 3.33
N ASP A 38 -4.31 -0.80 4.22
CA ASP A 38 -4.81 -0.94 5.60
C ASP A 38 -4.05 -0.06 6.63
N LEU A 39 -3.35 0.99 6.21
CA LEU A 39 -2.73 1.95 7.14
C LEU A 39 -3.72 2.47 8.23
N PRO A 40 -5.00 2.79 7.93
CA PRO A 40 -5.95 3.17 8.98
C PRO A 40 -6.12 2.10 10.07
N TRP A 41 -6.09 0.82 9.69
CA TRP A 41 -6.14 -0.27 10.67
C TRP A 41 -4.88 -0.37 11.53
N ASN A 42 -3.70 -0.12 10.95
CA ASN A 42 -2.46 -0.05 11.73
C ASN A 42 -2.49 1.12 12.74
N ILE A 43 -2.99 2.29 12.33
CA ILE A 43 -3.15 3.46 13.22
C ILE A 43 -4.12 3.14 14.36
N ARG A 44 -5.25 2.47 14.08
CA ARG A 44 -6.16 1.99 15.11
C ARG A 44 -5.48 1.03 16.08
N SER A 45 -4.71 0.08 15.54
CA SER A 45 -4.10 -1.00 16.32
C SER A 45 -2.96 -0.51 17.22
N PHE A 46 -2.12 0.40 16.74
CA PHE A 46 -0.93 0.85 17.47
C PHE A 46 -1.16 2.05 18.37
N VAL A 47 -1.98 3.00 17.92
CA VAL A 47 -2.16 4.29 18.62
C VAL A 47 -3.62 4.61 18.88
N HIS A 48 -4.55 3.65 18.70
CA HIS A 48 -5.97 3.82 18.97
C HIS A 48 -6.56 5.07 18.30
N ASN A 49 -6.24 5.29 17.02
CA ASN A 49 -6.67 6.44 16.21
C ASN A 49 -6.22 7.82 16.73
N GLN A 50 -5.25 7.87 17.67
CA GLN A 50 -4.66 9.13 18.13
C GLN A 50 -3.64 9.67 17.11
N LEU A 51 -4.12 10.38 16.09
CA LEU A 51 -3.29 10.90 14.99
C LEU A 51 -2.13 11.80 15.45
N ALA A 52 -2.24 12.46 16.61
CA ALA A 52 -1.14 13.26 17.18
C ALA A 52 0.10 12.41 17.52
N LEU A 53 -0.05 11.09 17.69
CA LEU A 53 1.03 10.14 17.93
C LEU A 53 1.56 9.49 16.64
N PHE A 54 1.01 9.85 15.48
CA PHE A 54 1.38 9.31 14.18
C PHE A 54 1.99 10.40 13.30
N ASN A 55 3.30 10.30 13.05
CA ASN A 55 3.96 11.16 12.08
C ASN A 55 4.03 10.48 10.72
N PHE A 56 3.08 10.77 9.84
CA PHE A 56 3.07 10.16 8.52
C PHE A 56 4.29 10.53 7.65
N SER A 57 4.96 11.64 7.96
CA SER A 57 6.11 12.14 7.20
C SER A 57 7.44 11.51 7.61
N SER A 58 7.48 10.76 8.72
CA SER A 58 8.69 10.04 9.12
C SER A 58 8.87 8.74 8.35
N ASP A 59 10.11 8.24 8.33
CA ASP A 59 10.40 6.89 7.88
C ASP A 59 9.96 5.89 8.97
N LEU A 60 8.86 5.17 8.73
CA LEU A 60 8.30 4.27 9.72
C LEU A 60 9.06 2.94 9.82
N THR A 61 10.06 2.69 8.96
CA THR A 61 10.96 1.54 9.16
C THR A 61 11.89 1.72 10.36
N GLU A 62 12.03 2.95 10.85
CA GLU A 62 12.94 3.31 11.95
C GLU A 62 12.21 3.71 13.24
N VAL A 63 10.87 3.73 13.24
CA VAL A 63 10.06 4.23 14.35
C VAL A 63 9.23 3.11 14.96
N GLU A 64 9.40 2.84 16.25
CA GLU A 64 8.54 1.88 16.98
C GLU A 64 7.12 2.44 17.21
N PRO A 65 6.07 1.61 17.21
CA PRO A 65 6.08 0.15 16.98
C PRO A 65 6.07 -0.25 15.49
N TRP A 66 6.09 0.73 14.58
CA TRP A 66 5.92 0.52 13.14
C TRP A 66 7.05 -0.30 12.53
N SER A 67 8.29 -0.02 12.92
CA SER A 67 9.52 -0.67 12.43
C SER A 67 9.54 -2.19 12.66
N ARG A 68 8.91 -2.68 13.74
CA ARG A 68 8.85 -4.12 14.07
C ARG A 68 7.60 -4.83 13.55
N SER A 69 6.65 -4.08 13.00
CA SER A 69 5.40 -4.65 12.53
C SER A 69 5.54 -5.19 11.11
N ASN A 70 5.32 -6.49 10.94
CA ASN A 70 5.20 -7.13 9.62
C ASN A 70 3.97 -6.65 8.82
N TRP A 71 3.14 -5.79 9.40
CA TRP A 71 1.96 -5.22 8.76
C TRP A 71 2.16 -3.74 8.40
N SER A 72 3.30 -3.13 8.77
CA SER A 72 3.59 -1.72 8.52
C SER A 72 4.41 -1.52 7.24
N HIS A 73 3.71 -1.33 6.13
CA HIS A 73 4.33 -1.15 4.81
C HIS A 73 4.26 0.29 4.29
N THR A 74 3.52 1.17 4.98
CA THR A 74 3.10 2.45 4.42
C THR A 74 3.57 3.62 5.26
N ASP A 75 4.37 4.49 4.65
CA ASP A 75 4.68 5.84 5.11
C ASP A 75 4.83 6.78 3.92
N LEU A 76 4.81 8.10 4.17
CA LEU A 76 4.87 9.07 3.09
C LEU A 76 6.18 9.02 2.29
N PRO A 77 7.37 8.84 2.89
CA PRO A 77 8.61 8.64 2.14
C PRO A 77 8.54 7.46 1.16
N ARG A 78 8.09 6.28 1.59
CA ARG A 78 7.98 5.09 0.74
C ARG A 78 6.91 5.23 -0.34
N LEU A 79 5.76 5.87 -0.04
CA LEU A 79 4.74 6.16 -1.06
C LEU A 79 5.28 7.07 -2.17
N ARG A 80 6.05 8.10 -1.80
CA ARG A 80 6.69 9.00 -2.77
C ARG A 80 7.76 8.29 -3.59
N ALA A 81 8.61 7.49 -2.93
CA ALA A 81 9.64 6.70 -3.62
C ALA A 81 9.04 5.66 -4.58
N GLY A 82 7.86 5.12 -4.24
CA GLY A 82 7.10 4.17 -5.07
C GLY A 82 6.24 4.83 -6.15
N HIS A 83 6.23 6.15 -6.28
CA HIS A 83 5.38 6.89 -7.23
C HIS A 83 3.88 6.57 -7.10
N VAL A 84 3.38 6.42 -5.87
CA VAL A 84 1.93 6.29 -5.61
C VAL A 84 1.30 7.68 -5.67
N GLY A 85 0.43 7.90 -6.66
CA GLY A 85 -0.25 9.18 -6.86
C GLY A 85 -1.62 9.26 -6.20
N ALA A 86 -2.30 8.12 -6.02
CA ALA A 86 -3.54 8.04 -5.27
C ALA A 86 -3.66 6.68 -4.57
N GLN A 87 -4.43 6.69 -3.49
CA GLN A 87 -4.62 5.53 -2.62
C GLN A 87 -6.09 5.46 -2.21
N PHE A 88 -6.69 4.28 -2.36
CA PHE A 88 -7.90 3.93 -1.64
C PHE A 88 -7.49 3.34 -0.28
N TRP A 89 -7.82 4.07 0.78
CA TRP A 89 -7.57 3.65 2.15
C TRP A 89 -8.72 2.75 2.63
N SER A 90 -8.36 1.60 3.20
CA SER A 90 -9.32 0.61 3.66
C SER A 90 -9.95 1.03 5.00
N ALA A 91 -11.24 1.33 4.98
CA ALA A 91 -12.07 1.45 6.19
C ALA A 91 -12.50 0.05 6.67
N TYR A 92 -11.51 -0.79 7.00
CA TYR A 92 -11.71 -2.19 7.37
C TYR A 92 -12.39 -2.34 8.73
N VAL A 93 -13.27 -3.34 8.83
CA VAL A 93 -13.92 -3.77 10.06
C VAL A 93 -13.76 -5.29 10.23
N PRO A 94 -13.30 -5.78 11.39
CA PRO A 94 -13.23 -7.20 11.67
C PRO A 94 -14.59 -7.89 11.57
N CYS A 95 -14.64 -9.10 11.01
CA CYS A 95 -15.88 -9.87 10.91
C CYS A 95 -16.56 -10.12 12.27
N GLY A 96 -15.78 -10.17 13.36
CA GLY A 96 -16.29 -10.35 14.72
C GLY A 96 -17.17 -9.19 15.22
N SER A 97 -17.08 -8.01 14.61
CA SER A 97 -17.92 -6.85 14.92
C SER A 97 -19.28 -6.89 14.23
N GLN A 98 -19.51 -7.85 13.33
CA GLN A 98 -20.82 -8.05 12.71
C GLN A 98 -21.87 -8.35 13.77
N TYR A 99 -23.05 -7.73 13.65
CA TYR A 99 -24.13 -7.75 14.66
C TYR A 99 -23.77 -7.10 16.01
N GLY A 100 -22.64 -6.40 16.08
CA GLY A 100 -22.22 -5.60 17.21
C GLY A 100 -21.91 -4.17 16.78
N ASP A 101 -20.64 -3.79 16.93
CA ASP A 101 -20.14 -2.42 16.74
C ASP A 101 -19.62 -2.12 15.32
N ALA A 102 -19.93 -2.96 14.33
CA ALA A 102 -19.39 -2.81 12.96
C ALA A 102 -19.60 -1.40 12.37
N VAL A 103 -20.80 -0.83 12.50
CA VAL A 103 -21.09 0.52 11.99
C VAL A 103 -20.28 1.58 12.72
N GLN A 104 -20.15 1.46 14.04
CA GLN A 104 -19.35 2.40 14.83
C GLN A 104 -17.89 2.34 14.39
N ILE A 105 -17.32 1.14 14.26
CA ILE A 105 -15.93 0.97 13.82
C ILE A 105 -15.74 1.55 12.42
N THR A 106 -16.64 1.29 11.46
CA THR A 106 -16.55 1.88 10.11
C THR A 106 -16.47 3.41 10.15
N MET A 107 -17.25 4.06 11.03
CA MET A 107 -17.26 5.52 11.16
C MET A 107 -16.05 6.07 11.92
N GLU A 108 -15.38 5.25 12.72
CA GLU A 108 -14.15 5.59 13.43
C GLU A 108 -12.89 5.47 12.56
N GLN A 109 -12.94 4.71 11.46
CA GLN A 109 -11.84 4.57 10.50
C GLN A 109 -11.70 5.82 9.62
#